data_AF-A0A6P2ATW0-F1
#
_entry.id   AF-A0A6P2ATW0-F1
#
_cell.length_a   1.000
_cell.length_b   1.000
_cell.length_c   1.000
_cell.angle_alpha   90.00
_cell.angle_beta   90.00
_cell.angle_gamma   90.00
#
_symmetry.space_group_name_H-M   'P 1'
#
loop_
_entity.id
_entity.type
_entity.pdbx_description
1 polymer ?
#
loop_
_entity_poly.entity_id
_entity_poly.type
_entity_poly.pdbx_seq_one_letter_code
_entity_poly.pdbx_strand_id
1 'polypeptide(L)'
;LAEIKVCVAYDIEGEVCNHLPSNARHFAQCKPIYKTLPGWQQSTADCRSLADLPAAALSYLKFLAELMEVPIAIVSLGPSRDQTIIVEDPIHGPKRALLDAPQVSP
;
A
#
# COMPACT_ATOMS: atom_id res chain seq x y z
N LEU A 1 -1.33 12.41 -9.74
CA LEU A 1 -0.85 13.26 -8.62
C LEU A 1 0.66 13.34 -8.66
N ALA A 2 1.24 14.47 -8.27
CA ALA A 2 2.70 14.65 -8.16
C ALA A 2 3.29 13.97 -6.91
N GLU A 3 2.52 13.93 -5.82
CA GLU A 3 2.83 13.21 -4.59
C GLU A 3 1.60 12.51 -4.04
N ILE A 4 1.81 11.51 -3.20
CA ILE A 4 0.77 10.75 -2.50
C ILE A 4 1.13 10.71 -1.01
N LYS A 5 0.17 11.04 -0.15
CA LYS A 5 0.33 10.99 1.31
C LYS A 5 -0.38 9.75 1.84
N VAL A 6 0.39 8.87 2.50
CA VAL A 6 -0.14 7.69 3.18
C VAL A 6 -0.11 7.94 4.67
N CYS A 7 -1.26 7.79 5.35
CA CYS A 7 -1.32 7.88 6.80
C CYS A 7 -0.67 6.61 7.38
N VAL A 8 0.44 6.77 8.10
CA VAL A 8 1.20 5.64 8.66
C VAL A 8 1.01 5.49 10.17
N ALA A 9 0.57 6.55 10.84
CA ALA A 9 0.28 6.58 12.27
C ALA A 9 -0.65 7.76 12.58
N TYR A 10 -1.07 7.86 13.84
CA TYR A 10 -1.85 8.97 14.38
C TYR A 10 -1.12 9.57 15.57
N ASP A 11 -1.09 10.90 15.66
CA ASP A 11 -0.78 11.61 16.91
C ASP A 11 -2.09 11.85 17.65
N ILE A 12 -2.16 11.36 18.88
CA ILE A 12 -3.28 11.57 19.80
C ILE A 12 -2.71 12.21 21.06
N GLU A 13 -2.91 13.52 21.20
CA GLU A 13 -2.48 14.29 22.37
C GLU A 13 -0.96 14.22 22.66
N GLY A 14 -0.13 14.06 21.62
CA GLY A 14 1.32 13.97 21.71
C GLY A 14 1.86 12.53 21.67
N GLU A 15 0.98 11.53 21.75
CA GLU A 15 1.35 10.11 21.70
C GLU A 15 1.14 9.54 20.28
N VAL A 16 2.15 8.83 19.79
CA VAL A 16 2.10 8.18 18.47
C VAL A 16 1.41 6.82 18.58
N CYS A 17 0.33 6.66 17.82
CA CYS A 17 -0.46 5.44 17.74
C CYS A 17 -0.43 4.86 16.32
N ASN A 18 -0.04 3.58 16.21
CA ASN A 18 0.06 2.88 14.92
C ASN A 18 -1.19 2.09 14.55
N HIS A 19 -2.25 2.18 15.36
CA HIS A 19 -3.52 1.50 15.10
C HIS A 19 -4.68 2.47 15.20
N LEU A 20 -5.77 2.15 14.52
CA LEU A 20 -7.00 2.93 14.61
C LEU A 20 -7.56 2.83 16.05
N PRO A 21 -7.81 3.95 16.75
CA PRO A 21 -8.40 3.89 18.08
C PRO A 21 -9.80 3.30 18.06
N SER A 22 -10.11 2.45 19.04
CA SER A 22 -11.43 1.83 19.20
C SER A 22 -12.49 2.79 19.79
N ASN A 23 -12.06 3.88 20.41
CA ASN A 23 -12.93 4.88 21.02
C ASN A 23 -13.16 6.06 20.06
N ALA A 24 -14.42 6.36 19.76
CA ALA A 24 -14.81 7.48 18.89
C ALA A 24 -14.29 8.84 19.37
N ARG A 25 -14.17 9.06 20.69
CA ARG A 25 -13.61 10.31 21.23
C ARG A 25 -12.13 10.46 20.87
N HIS A 26 -11.34 9.40 21.05
CA HIS A 26 -9.91 9.41 20.68
C HIS A 26 -9.74 9.49 19.16
N PHE A 27 -10.60 8.81 18.39
CA PHE A 27 -10.58 8.90 16.94
C PHE A 27 -10.80 10.34 16.44
N ALA A 28 -11.72 11.08 17.05
CA ALA A 28 -11.98 12.48 16.71
C ALA A 28 -10.78 13.43 16.99
N GLN A 29 -9.83 13.01 17.82
CA GLN A 29 -8.63 13.77 18.17
C GLN A 29 -7.40 13.36 17.34
N CYS A 30 -7.50 12.28 16.56
CA CYS A 30 -6.39 11.76 15.77
C CYS A 30 -5.91 12.79 14.74
N LYS A 31 -4.62 13.10 14.79
CA LYS A 31 -3.93 13.84 13.73
C LYS A 31 -3.14 12.84 12.89
N PRO A 32 -3.42 12.70 11.59
CA PRO A 32 -2.71 11.75 10.75
C PRO A 32 -1.24 12.16 10.60
N ILE A 33 -0.34 11.20 10.82
CA ILE A 33 1.08 11.31 10.50
C ILE A 33 1.27 10.71 9.11
N TYR A 34 1.65 11.53 8.15
CA TYR A 34 1.78 11.13 6.74
C TYR A 34 3.22 10.79 6.37
N LYS A 35 3.38 9.72 5.58
CA LYS A 35 4.55 9.53 4.72
C LYS A 35 4.20 9.99 3.31
N THR A 36 5.03 10.88 2.76
CA THR A 36 4.88 11.36 1.38
C THR A 36 5.70 10.49 0.43
N LEU A 37 5.06 10.04 -0.64
CA LEU A 37 5.66 9.24 -1.70
C LEU A 37 5.52 9.95 -3.05
N PRO A 38 6.45 9.73 -4.00
CA PRO A 38 6.32 10.30 -5.33
C PRO A 38 5.08 9.74 -6.03
N GLY A 39 4.28 10.61 -6.62
CA GLY A 39 3.23 10.22 -7.54
C GLY A 39 3.78 10.01 -8.95
N TRP A 40 3.03 9.32 -9.80
CA TRP A 40 3.51 8.91 -11.14
C TRP A 40 2.97 9.75 -12.30
N GLN A 41 1.95 10.60 -12.07
CA GLN A 41 1.33 11.52 -13.06
C GLN A 41 1.05 10.93 -14.46
N GLN A 42 0.80 9.62 -14.53
CA GLN A 42 0.55 8.90 -15.78
C GLN A 42 -0.56 7.87 -15.56
N SER A 43 -1.21 7.45 -16.65
CA SER A 43 -2.25 6.43 -16.59
C SER A 43 -1.65 5.06 -16.27
N THR A 44 -2.39 4.26 -15.50
CA THR A 44 -2.09 2.85 -15.25
C THR A 44 -3.18 1.92 -15.80
N ALA A 45 -4.17 2.47 -16.53
CA ALA A 45 -5.36 1.72 -16.97
C ALA A 45 -5.06 0.58 -17.95
N ASP A 46 -3.95 0.69 -18.70
CA ASP A 46 -3.55 -0.26 -19.73
C ASP A 46 -2.44 -1.23 -19.27
N CYS A 47 -1.95 -1.09 -18.04
CA CYS A 47 -0.98 -2.03 -17.48
C CYS A 47 -1.63 -3.42 -17.32
N ARG A 48 -0.90 -4.49 -17.63
CA ARG A 48 -1.37 -5.89 -17.50
C ARG A 48 -0.45 -6.76 -16.65
N SER A 49 0.71 -6.23 -16.28
CA SER A 49 1.67 -6.83 -15.37
C SER A 49 2.29 -5.77 -14.46
N LEU A 50 2.94 -6.19 -13.36
CA LEU A 50 3.69 -5.28 -12.49
C LEU A 50 4.84 -4.57 -13.21
N ALA A 51 5.42 -5.20 -14.23
CA ALA A 51 6.50 -4.62 -15.03
C ALA A 51 6.01 -3.46 -15.92
N ASP A 52 4.71 -3.43 -16.27
CA ASP A 52 4.11 -2.35 -17.04
C ASP A 52 3.82 -1.12 -16.17
N LEU A 53 3.85 -1.27 -14.84
CA LEU A 53 3.54 -0.17 -13.94
C LEU A 53 4.68 0.87 -13.94
N PRO A 54 4.34 2.16 -13.80
CA PRO A 54 5.31 3.18 -13.46
C PRO A 54 6.12 2.79 -12.23
N ALA A 55 7.43 3.06 -12.24
CA ALA A 55 8.31 2.72 -11.12
C ALA A 55 7.78 3.25 -9.77
N ALA A 56 7.29 4.50 -9.74
CA ALA A 56 6.71 5.09 -8.54
C ALA A 56 5.40 4.39 -8.09
N ALA A 57 4.60 3.86 -9.01
CA ALA A 57 3.40 3.08 -8.67
C ALA A 57 3.77 1.71 -8.09
N LEU A 58 4.76 1.02 -8.68
CA LEU A 58 5.27 -0.24 -8.13
C LEU A 58 5.89 -0.03 -6.74
N SER A 59 6.69 1.02 -6.54
CA SER A 59 7.24 1.38 -5.23
C SER A 59 6.16 1.70 -4.20
N TYR A 60 5.07 2.35 -4.61
CA TYR A 60 3.91 2.59 -3.75
C TYR A 60 3.26 1.27 -3.28
N LEU A 61 3.07 0.31 -4.18
CA LEU A 61 2.50 -1.00 -3.83
C LEU A 61 3.40 -1.77 -2.86
N LYS A 62 4.73 -1.81 -3.11
CA LYS A 62 5.70 -2.44 -2.19
C LYS A 62 5.66 -1.79 -0.81
N PHE A 63 5.65 -0.46 -0.76
CA PHE A 63 5.55 0.27 0.49
C PHE A 63 4.27 -0.08 1.28
N LEU A 64 3.12 -0.21 0.61
CA LEU A 64 1.87 -0.62 1.29
C LEU A 64 1.95 -2.06 1.81
N ALA A 65 2.51 -2.98 1.01
CA ALA A 65 2.67 -4.37 1.44
C ALA A 65 3.57 -4.47 2.68
N GLU A 66 4.69 -3.74 2.70
CA GLU A 66 5.58 -3.64 3.86
C GLU A 66 4.89 -3.00 5.07
N LEU A 67 4.20 -1.87 4.88
CA LEU A 67 3.51 -1.15 5.96
C LEU A 67 2.41 -2.00 6.61
N MET A 68 1.71 -2.81 5.82
CA MET A 68 0.63 -3.68 6.28
C MET A 68 1.13 -5.05 6.75
N GLU A 69 2.39 -5.40 6.48
CA GLU A 69 2.98 -6.73 6.70
C GLU A 69 2.18 -7.87 6.03
N VAL A 70 1.51 -7.58 4.91
CA VAL A 70 0.62 -8.50 4.19
C VAL A 70 0.88 -8.38 2.68
N PRO A 71 0.95 -9.51 1.95
CA PRO A 71 1.18 -9.48 0.51
C PRO A 71 0.00 -8.88 -0.27
N ILE A 72 0.31 -8.23 -1.38
CA ILE A 72 -0.70 -7.76 -2.34
C ILE A 72 -0.85 -8.80 -3.45
N ALA A 73 -1.96 -9.53 -3.43
CA ALA A 73 -2.24 -10.58 -4.42
C ALA A 73 -2.85 -10.04 -5.73
N ILE A 74 -3.64 -8.96 -5.65
CA ILE A 74 -4.42 -8.43 -6.78
C ILE A 74 -4.33 -6.90 -6.83
N VAL A 75 -4.16 -6.35 -8.02
CA VAL A 75 -4.24 -4.91 -8.30
C VAL A 75 -5.28 -4.66 -9.40
N SER A 76 -6.38 -4.00 -9.05
CA SER A 76 -7.41 -3.57 -10.02
C SER A 76 -7.08 -2.16 -10.53
N LEU A 77 -7.10 -1.99 -11.85
CA LEU A 77 -6.70 -0.77 -12.56
C LEU A 77 -7.88 -0.09 -13.27
N GLY A 78 -9.07 -0.69 -13.20
CA GLY A 78 -10.27 -0.19 -13.86
C GLY A 78 -11.47 -1.15 -13.73
N PRO A 79 -12.61 -0.78 -14.33
CA PRO A 79 -13.86 -1.53 -14.22
C PRO A 79 -13.88 -2.85 -15.01
N SER A 80 -13.04 -2.99 -16.05
CA SER A 80 -13.05 -4.18 -16.90
C SER A 80 -12.26 -5.34 -16.29
N ARG A 81 -12.67 -6.58 -16.60
CA ARG A 81 -12.03 -7.79 -16.07
C ARG A 81 -10.55 -7.92 -16.45
N ASP A 82 -10.18 -7.45 -17.64
CA ASP A 82 -8.82 -7.45 -18.13
C ASP A 82 -7.95 -6.36 -17.50
N GLN A 83 -8.55 -5.39 -16.79
CA GLN A 83 -7.85 -4.35 -16.03
C GLN A 83 -7.55 -4.81 -14.60
N THR A 84 -7.04 -6.03 -14.47
CA THR A 84 -6.67 -6.64 -13.19
C THR A 84 -5.33 -7.36 -13.34
N ILE A 85 -4.36 -6.97 -12.52
CA ILE A 85 -3.09 -7.69 -12.38
C ILE A 85 -3.24 -8.69 -11.25
N ILE A 86 -3.11 -9.98 -11.56
CA ILE A 86 -2.97 -11.04 -10.57
C ILE A 86 -1.47 -11.19 -10.29
N VAL A 87 -1.02 -10.69 -9.15
CA VAL A 87 0.37 -10.81 -8.69
C VAL A 87 0.62 -12.20 -8.14
N GLU A 88 -0.39 -12.74 -7.45
CA GLU A 88 -0.38 -14.06 -6.84
C GLU A 88 -1.82 -14.60 -6.81
N ASP A 89 -2.02 -15.90 -7.02
CA ASP A 89 -3.33 -16.53 -6.85
C ASP A 89 -3.75 -16.43 -5.37
N PRO A 90 -4.85 -15.74 -5.02
CA PRO A 90 -5.25 -15.56 -3.62
C PRO A 90 -5.73 -16.84 -2.93
N ILE A 91 -6.06 -17.88 -3.70
CA ILE A 91 -6.59 -19.16 -3.21
C ILE A 91 -5.45 -20.18 -3.09
N HIS A 92 -4.58 -20.27 -4.10
CA HIS A 92 -3.58 -21.35 -4.21
C HIS A 92 -2.12 -20.86 -4.17
N GLY A 93 -1.89 -19.54 -4.16
CA GLY A 93 -0.58 -18.94 -4.31
C GLY A 93 0.27 -18.91 -3.03
N PRO A 94 1.60 -18.72 -3.20
CA PRO A 94 2.54 -18.63 -2.09
C PRO A 94 2.52 -17.23 -1.44
N LYS A 95 1.82 -17.05 -0.32
CA LYS A 95 1.47 -15.78 0.36
C LYS A 95 2.62 -14.82 0.70
N ARG A 96 3.33 -14.31 -0.30
CA ARG A 96 4.58 -13.53 -0.15
C ARG A 96 4.77 -12.45 -1.23
N ALA A 97 3.85 -12.32 -2.18
CA ALA A 97 3.94 -11.29 -3.21
C ALA A 97 4.14 -9.87 -2.66
N LEU A 98 5.11 -9.16 -3.23
CA LEU A 98 5.46 -7.77 -2.90
C LEU A 98 5.92 -7.54 -1.45
N LEU A 99 6.19 -8.59 -0.68
CA LEU A 99 6.92 -8.52 0.58
C LEU A 99 8.38 -8.86 0.32
N ASP A 100 9.30 -7.97 0.72
CA ASP A 100 10.71 -8.34 0.78
C ASP A 100 10.90 -9.48 1.79
N ALA A 101 11.80 -10.42 1.50
CA ALA A 101 12.13 -11.49 2.45
C ALA A 101 12.61 -10.86 3.78
N PRO A 102 12.26 -11.42 4.95
CA PRO A 102 12.78 -10.92 6.21
C PRO A 102 14.30 -10.91 6.11
N GLN A 103 14.90 -9.73 6.31
CA GLN A 103 16.32 -9.58 6.52
C GLN A 103 16.63 -10.37 7.79
N VAL A 104 17.00 -11.64 7.62
CA VAL A 104 17.62 -12.42 8.70
C VAL A 104 19.02 -11.85 8.85
N SER A 105 19.15 -10.84 9.69
CA SER A 105 20.45 -10.41 10.20
C SER A 105 21.04 -11.57 11.02
N PRO A 106 22.33 -11.92 10.80
CA PRO A 106 23.02 -12.91 11.62
C PRO A 106 23.23 -12.45 13.07
#